data_AF-A0A385I4W9-F1
#
_entry.id   AF-A0A385I4W9-F1
#
_cell.length_a   1.000
_cell.length_b   1.000
_cell.length_c   1.000
_cell.angle_alpha   90.00
_cell.angle_beta   90.00
_cell.angle_gamma   90.00
#
_symmetry.space_group_name_H-M   'P 1'
#
loop_
_entity.id
_entity.type
_entity.pdbx_description
1 polymer ?
#
loop_
_entity_poly.entity_id
_entity_poly.type
_entity_poly.pdbx_seq_one_letter_code
_entity_poly.pdbx_strand_id
1 'polypeptide(L)'
;HGLLVKKNHEYEINHVDVAFSALHGKSGEDGSIQGLFELSGIPFVGCDIQSSAICMDKSLTYIVAKNAGIATPAFWVINKDDRPVAATFTYPVFVKPARSGSSFGVKKVNSADELDYAIESARQYDSKILIEQAVSGCEVGCAVLGNSAALVVGEVDQIRLQYGIFRIHQEVEPEKGSENAVITVPADLSAEERGRIQETAKKIYKALGCRG
;
A
#
# COMPACT_ATOMS: atom_id res chain seq x y z
N HIS A 1 -13.75 -23.02 17.22
CA HIS A 1 -13.65 -22.08 16.08
C HIS A 1 -13.40 -22.90 14.82
N GLY A 2 -14.09 -22.65 13.71
CA GLY A 2 -13.96 -23.52 12.53
C GLY A 2 -14.85 -23.12 11.36
N LEU A 3 -14.64 -23.75 10.22
CA LEU A 3 -15.43 -23.54 9.00
C LEU A 3 -16.57 -24.55 8.94
N LEU A 4 -17.79 -24.08 8.67
CA LEU A 4 -18.93 -24.95 8.37
C LEU A 4 -18.81 -25.44 6.93
N VAL A 5 -18.57 -26.74 6.74
CA VAL A 5 -18.41 -27.37 5.43
C VAL A 5 -19.64 -28.21 5.12
N LYS A 6 -20.24 -27.98 3.96
CA LYS A 6 -21.35 -28.80 3.45
C LYS A 6 -20.79 -29.97 2.66
N LYS A 7 -21.13 -31.20 3.05
CA LYS A 7 -20.71 -32.42 2.37
C LYS A 7 -21.91 -33.36 2.21
N ASN A 8 -22.25 -33.71 0.97
CA ASN A 8 -23.30 -34.69 0.65
C ASN A 8 -24.63 -34.53 1.42
N HIS A 9 -25.10 -33.29 1.60
CA HIS A 9 -26.30 -32.88 2.36
C HIS A 9 -26.17 -32.80 3.89
N GLU A 10 -25.00 -33.03 4.45
CA GLU A 10 -24.67 -32.81 5.86
C GLU A 10 -23.78 -31.58 6.04
N TYR A 11 -23.77 -31.05 7.27
CA TYR A 11 -22.89 -29.96 7.68
C TYR A 11 -21.95 -30.46 8.78
N GLU A 12 -20.66 -30.30 8.55
CA GLU A 12 -19.62 -30.58 9.55
C GLU A 12 -18.83 -29.30 9.87
N ILE A 13 -18.33 -29.20 11.10
CA ILE A 13 -17.45 -28.11 11.50
C ILE A 13 -16.01 -28.61 11.42
N ASN A 14 -15.22 -28.01 10.53
CA ASN A 14 -13.79 -28.26 10.44
C ASN A 14 -13.03 -27.23 11.28
N HIS A 15 -12.33 -27.71 12.32
CA HIS A 15 -11.59 -26.86 13.24
C HIS A 15 -10.46 -26.09 12.53
N VAL A 16 -10.24 -24.84 12.96
CA VAL A 16 -9.13 -24.00 12.49
C VAL A 16 -8.47 -23.33 13.69
N ASP A 17 -7.17 -23.58 13.88
CA ASP A 17 -6.38 -23.00 14.97
C ASP A 17 -5.99 -21.54 14.71
N VAL A 18 -5.61 -21.23 13.47
CA VAL A 18 -5.14 -19.90 13.05
C VAL A 18 -5.45 -19.67 11.58
N ALA A 19 -5.75 -18.42 11.21
CA ALA A 19 -5.93 -18.00 9.82
C ALA A 19 -4.74 -17.15 9.34
N PHE A 20 -4.22 -17.47 8.15
CA PHE A 20 -3.26 -16.64 7.43
C PHE A 20 -3.83 -16.33 6.05
N SER A 21 -4.36 -15.12 5.88
CA SER A 21 -4.78 -14.61 4.58
C SER A 21 -3.56 -14.17 3.76
N ALA A 22 -3.40 -14.75 2.57
CA ALA A 22 -2.46 -14.30 1.55
C ALA A 22 -3.17 -13.50 0.42
N LEU A 23 -4.36 -12.96 0.71
CA LEU A 23 -5.09 -12.10 -0.21
C LEU A 23 -4.49 -10.69 -0.24
N HIS A 24 -4.42 -10.08 -1.41
CA HIS A 24 -3.92 -8.72 -1.61
C HIS A 24 -5.03 -7.78 -2.10
N GLY A 25 -4.90 -6.50 -1.75
CA GLY A 25 -5.77 -5.42 -2.16
C GLY A 25 -7.19 -5.56 -1.64
N LYS A 26 -8.17 -5.34 -2.54
CA LYS A 26 -9.60 -5.40 -2.20
C LYS A 26 -9.95 -6.76 -1.62
N SER A 27 -10.79 -6.78 -0.59
CA SER A 27 -11.16 -7.91 0.26
C SER A 27 -10.06 -8.47 1.18
N GLY A 28 -8.78 -8.29 0.84
CA GLY A 28 -7.64 -8.88 1.56
C GLY A 28 -6.98 -7.94 2.56
N GLU A 29 -6.71 -6.70 2.15
CA GLU A 29 -5.94 -5.71 2.91
C GLU A 29 -6.79 -4.51 3.33
N ASP A 30 -8.09 -4.50 3.00
CA ASP A 30 -9.02 -3.40 3.23
C ASP A 30 -9.90 -3.54 4.49
N GLY A 31 -9.63 -4.57 5.30
CA GLY A 31 -10.38 -4.86 6.53
C GLY A 31 -11.54 -5.83 6.34
N SER A 32 -11.88 -6.22 5.10
CA SER A 32 -13.02 -7.10 4.81
C SER A 32 -12.82 -8.50 5.39
N ILE A 33 -11.73 -9.20 5.01
CA ILE A 33 -11.47 -10.55 5.52
C ILE A 33 -11.14 -10.52 7.02
N GLN A 34 -10.50 -9.45 7.50
CA GLN A 34 -10.25 -9.21 8.92
C GLN A 34 -11.57 -9.17 9.69
N GLY A 35 -12.62 -8.54 9.14
CA GLY A 35 -13.96 -8.54 9.72
C GLY A 35 -14.53 -9.96 9.93
N LEU A 36 -14.32 -10.86 8.97
CA LEU A 36 -14.71 -12.27 9.12
C LEU A 36 -13.89 -12.97 10.21
N PHE A 37 -12.58 -12.71 10.27
CA PHE A 37 -11.72 -13.32 11.29
C PHE A 37 -12.10 -12.86 12.71
N GLU A 38 -12.36 -11.57 12.91
CA GLU A 38 -12.86 -11.03 14.17
C GLU A 38 -14.18 -11.70 14.59
N LEU A 39 -15.15 -11.82 13.67
CA LEU A 39 -16.43 -12.49 13.95
C LEU A 39 -16.27 -13.98 14.29
N SER A 40 -15.30 -14.66 13.66
CA SER A 40 -15.05 -16.09 13.88
C SER A 40 -14.37 -16.40 15.22
N GLY A 41 -13.69 -15.41 15.81
CA GLY A 41 -12.80 -15.58 16.96
C GLY A 41 -11.56 -16.45 16.68
N ILE A 42 -11.27 -16.77 15.41
CA ILE A 42 -10.04 -17.47 15.02
C ILE A 42 -8.90 -16.44 15.03
N PRO A 43 -7.81 -16.67 15.80
CA PRO A 43 -6.62 -15.83 15.72
C PRO A 43 -6.09 -15.75 14.29
N PHE A 44 -5.64 -14.57 13.86
CA PHE A 44 -5.16 -14.40 12.49
C PHE A 44 -3.87 -13.55 12.41
N VAL A 45 -3.11 -13.81 11.34
CA VAL A 45 -1.86 -13.13 11.01
C VAL A 45 -2.13 -11.75 10.44
N GLY A 46 -1.33 -10.76 10.86
CA GLY A 46 -1.32 -9.42 10.28
C GLY A 46 -2.24 -8.40 10.97
N CYS A 47 -2.43 -7.28 10.27
CA CYS A 47 -3.17 -6.10 10.69
C CYS A 47 -4.65 -6.38 10.98
N ASP A 48 -5.21 -5.63 11.93
CA ASP A 48 -6.64 -5.64 12.27
C ASP A 48 -7.48 -4.86 11.24
N ILE A 49 -8.81 -4.80 11.45
CA ILE A 49 -9.73 -4.10 10.54
C ILE A 49 -9.33 -2.64 10.32
N GLN A 50 -9.05 -1.89 11.41
CA GLN A 50 -8.83 -0.44 11.30
C GLN A 50 -7.51 -0.13 10.61
N SER A 51 -6.43 -0.81 10.96
CA SER A 51 -5.10 -0.58 10.41
C SER A 51 -5.05 -1.03 8.95
N SER A 52 -5.73 -2.13 8.60
CA SER A 52 -5.97 -2.52 7.21
C SER A 52 -6.70 -1.43 6.43
N ALA A 53 -7.86 -0.96 6.91
CA ALA A 53 -8.64 0.05 6.22
C ALA A 53 -7.90 1.39 6.05
N ILE A 54 -7.19 1.85 7.09
CA ILE A 54 -6.40 3.07 7.05
C ILE A 54 -5.26 2.93 6.03
N CYS A 55 -4.49 1.84 6.10
CA CYS A 55 -3.33 1.61 5.22
C CYS A 55 -3.74 1.40 3.76
N MET A 56 -4.89 0.78 3.51
CA MET A 56 -5.40 0.53 2.16
C MET A 56 -5.78 1.82 1.45
N ASP A 57 -6.39 2.76 2.16
CA ASP A 57 -6.74 4.07 1.62
C ASP A 57 -5.60 5.07 1.84
N LYS A 58 -4.79 5.28 0.80
CA LYS A 58 -3.61 6.15 0.88
C LYS A 58 -3.91 7.55 1.43
N SER A 59 -5.10 8.11 1.18
CA SER A 59 -5.48 9.41 1.75
C SER A 59 -5.65 9.35 3.27
N LEU A 60 -6.23 8.27 3.80
CA LEU A 60 -6.32 8.04 5.23
C LEU A 60 -4.94 7.80 5.85
N THR A 61 -4.09 7.00 5.20
CA THR A 61 -2.69 6.81 5.60
C THR A 61 -1.99 8.16 5.76
N TYR A 62 -2.12 9.06 4.77
CA TYR A 62 -1.46 10.37 4.83
C TYR A 62 -2.00 11.25 5.95
N ILE A 63 -3.31 11.24 6.19
CA ILE A 63 -3.93 12.00 7.29
C ILE A 63 -3.39 11.53 8.65
N VAL A 64 -3.39 10.21 8.89
CA VAL A 64 -2.93 9.63 10.16
C VAL A 64 -1.42 9.82 10.34
N ALA A 65 -0.62 9.56 9.29
CA ALA A 65 0.82 9.77 9.32
C ALA A 65 1.19 11.23 9.58
N LYS A 66 0.52 12.19 8.92
CA LYS A 66 0.73 13.62 9.14
C LYS A 66 0.39 14.04 10.56
N ASN A 67 -0.69 13.51 11.13
CA ASN A 67 -1.06 13.74 12.53
C ASN A 67 0.01 13.22 13.51
N ALA A 68 0.74 12.16 13.15
CA ALA A 68 1.89 11.64 13.90
C ALA A 68 3.22 12.38 13.61
N GLY A 69 3.19 13.48 12.87
CA GLY A 69 4.37 14.27 12.50
C GLY A 69 5.29 13.56 11.51
N ILE A 70 4.72 12.76 10.59
CA ILE A 70 5.44 12.12 9.50
C ILE A 70 5.14 12.88 8.20
N ALA A 71 6.19 13.17 7.43
CA ALA A 71 6.06 13.84 6.14
C ALA A 71 5.31 12.95 5.14
N THR A 72 4.43 13.55 4.36
CA THR A 72 3.61 12.89 3.34
C THR A 72 3.58 13.77 2.09
N PRO A 73 3.34 13.21 0.89
CA PRO A 73 3.18 14.01 -0.31
C PRO A 73 2.01 15.00 -0.13
N ALA A 74 2.11 16.18 -0.75
CA ALA A 74 0.92 16.99 -0.97
C ALA A 74 -0.01 16.23 -1.93
N PHE A 75 -1.29 16.13 -1.59
CA PHE A 75 -2.23 15.34 -2.37
C PHE A 75 -3.61 15.99 -2.41
N TRP A 76 -4.35 15.65 -3.46
CA TRP A 76 -5.74 16.02 -3.66
C TRP A 76 -6.58 14.77 -3.87
N VAL A 77 -7.68 14.69 -3.12
CA VAL A 77 -8.69 13.64 -3.31
C VAL A 77 -9.62 14.10 -4.43
N ILE A 78 -9.75 13.26 -5.45
CA ILE A 78 -10.67 13.48 -6.56
C ILE A 78 -11.72 12.38 -6.50
N ASN A 79 -12.97 12.76 -6.21
CA ASN A 79 -14.11 11.87 -6.18
C ASN A 79 -14.63 11.60 -7.60
N LYS A 80 -15.60 10.70 -7.70
CA LYS A 80 -16.18 10.23 -8.97
C LYS A 80 -16.65 11.37 -9.88
N ASP A 81 -17.31 12.37 -9.30
CA ASP A 81 -17.96 13.45 -10.05
C ASP A 81 -17.05 14.69 -10.21
N ASP A 82 -15.90 14.70 -9.52
CA ASP A 82 -14.95 15.80 -9.59
C ASP A 82 -14.29 15.87 -10.98
N ARG A 83 -14.08 17.09 -11.47
CA ARG A 83 -13.44 17.41 -12.74
C ARG A 83 -12.35 18.45 -12.47
N PRO A 84 -11.15 18.03 -12.02
CA PRO A 84 -10.10 18.97 -11.66
C PRO A 84 -9.58 19.70 -12.90
N VAL A 85 -9.27 20.99 -12.77
CA VAL A 85 -8.72 21.79 -13.87
C VAL A 85 -7.22 21.52 -13.96
N ALA A 86 -6.78 20.80 -14.99
CA ALA A 86 -5.39 20.32 -15.09
C ALA A 86 -4.32 21.43 -14.94
N ALA A 87 -4.60 22.64 -15.42
CA ALA A 87 -3.69 23.78 -15.33
C ALA A 87 -3.39 24.26 -13.88
N THR A 88 -4.12 23.79 -12.86
CA THR A 88 -3.89 24.20 -11.46
C THR A 88 -2.73 23.48 -10.79
N PHE A 89 -2.26 22.37 -11.36
CA PHE A 89 -1.20 21.56 -10.76
C PHE A 89 0.19 21.97 -11.24
N THR A 90 1.18 21.82 -10.37
CA THR A 90 2.59 21.88 -10.75
C THR A 90 3.06 20.48 -11.10
N TYR A 91 3.54 20.28 -12.33
CA TYR A 91 3.96 18.97 -12.82
C TYR A 91 5.45 18.70 -12.55
N PRO A 92 5.87 17.42 -12.41
CA PRO A 92 5.05 16.21 -12.54
C PRO A 92 4.19 15.92 -11.31
N VAL A 93 3.06 15.25 -11.54
CA VAL A 93 2.19 14.69 -10.50
C VAL A 93 2.03 13.17 -10.71
N PHE A 94 1.64 12.46 -9.67
CA PHE A 94 1.25 11.05 -9.74
C PHE A 94 -0.26 10.94 -9.58
N VAL A 95 -0.92 10.27 -10.52
CA VAL A 95 -2.34 9.94 -10.45
C VAL A 95 -2.47 8.46 -10.09
N LYS A 96 -3.29 8.13 -9.10
CA LYS A 96 -3.47 6.74 -8.63
C LYS A 96 -4.83 6.50 -7.97
N PRO A 97 -5.31 5.25 -7.93
CA PRO A 97 -6.48 4.91 -7.12
C PRO A 97 -6.16 5.04 -5.64
N ALA A 98 -7.14 5.48 -4.83
CA ALA A 98 -6.95 5.58 -3.39
C ALA A 98 -6.69 4.18 -2.78
N ARG A 99 -7.49 3.17 -3.17
CA ARG A 99 -7.49 1.81 -2.62
C ARG A 99 -7.17 0.74 -3.68
N SER A 100 -5.93 0.76 -4.18
CA SER A 100 -5.38 -0.26 -5.08
C SER A 100 -3.89 -0.48 -4.79
N GLY A 101 -3.33 -1.57 -5.32
CA GLY A 101 -1.93 -1.99 -5.15
C GLY A 101 -1.28 -2.41 -6.47
N SER A 102 -0.04 -2.91 -6.40
CA SER A 102 0.72 -3.44 -7.55
C SER A 102 0.78 -2.51 -8.76
N SER A 103 0.82 -1.20 -8.50
CA SER A 103 0.85 -0.12 -9.50
C SER A 103 -0.32 -0.09 -10.49
N PHE A 104 -1.41 -0.81 -10.24
CA PHE A 104 -2.62 -0.74 -11.06
C PHE A 104 -3.22 0.67 -11.03
N GLY A 105 -3.38 1.28 -12.22
CA GLY A 105 -3.93 2.63 -12.37
C GLY A 105 -3.00 3.75 -11.92
N VAL A 106 -1.72 3.47 -11.63
CA VAL A 106 -0.74 4.50 -11.26
C VAL A 106 -0.07 5.05 -12.51
N LYS A 107 -0.06 6.37 -12.66
CA LYS A 107 0.65 7.06 -13.75
C LYS A 107 1.40 8.29 -13.22
N LYS A 108 2.67 8.43 -13.64
CA LYS A 108 3.39 9.70 -13.56
C LYS A 108 2.96 10.56 -14.75
N VAL A 109 2.39 11.72 -14.46
CA VAL A 109 1.85 12.67 -15.42
C VAL A 109 2.81 13.85 -15.48
N ASN A 110 3.36 14.15 -16.65
CA ASN A 110 4.39 15.19 -16.79
C ASN A 110 3.85 16.53 -17.27
N SER A 111 2.63 16.56 -17.80
CA SER A 111 1.98 17.77 -18.31
C SER A 111 0.45 17.69 -18.18
N ALA A 112 -0.21 18.85 -18.32
CA ALA A 112 -1.64 19.00 -18.07
C ALA A 112 -2.53 18.20 -19.01
N ASP A 113 -2.14 18.05 -20.27
CA ASP A 113 -2.86 17.33 -21.31
C ASP A 113 -2.95 15.80 -21.07
N GLU A 114 -2.06 15.26 -20.25
CA GLU A 114 -2.04 13.84 -19.90
C GLU A 114 -2.93 13.50 -18.69
N LEU A 115 -3.43 14.51 -17.96
CA LEU A 115 -4.06 14.33 -16.65
C LEU A 115 -5.39 13.58 -16.74
N ASP A 116 -6.28 13.99 -17.64
CA ASP A 116 -7.62 13.39 -17.75
C ASP A 116 -7.55 11.90 -18.09
N TYR A 117 -6.65 11.53 -19.01
CA TYR A 117 -6.39 10.13 -19.32
C TYR A 117 -5.95 9.34 -18.08
N ALA A 118 -5.07 9.92 -17.26
CA ALA A 118 -4.57 9.29 -16.05
C ALA A 118 -5.68 9.11 -15.00
N ILE A 119 -6.57 10.10 -14.86
CA ILE A 119 -7.72 10.06 -13.96
C ILE A 119 -8.68 8.93 -14.37
N GLU A 120 -9.05 8.85 -15.64
CA GLU A 120 -9.96 7.81 -16.14
C GLU A 120 -9.36 6.41 -16.01
N SER A 121 -8.06 6.25 -16.25
CA SER A 121 -7.35 4.99 -16.01
C SER A 121 -7.36 4.60 -14.52
N ALA A 122 -7.10 5.53 -13.61
CA ALA A 122 -7.16 5.26 -12.17
C ALA A 122 -8.59 4.90 -11.71
N ARG A 123 -9.62 5.52 -12.31
CA ARG A 123 -11.04 5.27 -12.00
C ARG A 123 -11.51 3.86 -12.31
N GLN A 124 -10.82 3.12 -13.16
CA GLN A 124 -11.09 1.70 -13.42
C GLN A 124 -10.91 0.85 -12.15
N TYR A 125 -10.09 1.31 -11.20
CA TYR A 125 -9.75 0.56 -10.00
C TYR A 125 -10.38 1.14 -8.72
N ASP A 126 -10.70 2.43 -8.68
CA ASP A 126 -11.40 3.04 -7.55
C ASP A 126 -12.20 4.27 -7.99
N SER A 127 -13.41 4.43 -7.46
CA SER A 127 -14.23 5.63 -7.68
C SER A 127 -13.65 6.88 -7.02
N LYS A 128 -12.76 6.70 -6.03
CA LYS A 128 -11.96 7.74 -5.40
C LYS A 128 -10.50 7.60 -5.84
N ILE A 129 -9.92 8.64 -6.41
CA ILE A 129 -8.52 8.67 -6.86
C ILE A 129 -7.76 9.78 -6.15
N LEU A 130 -6.44 9.70 -6.19
CA LEU A 130 -5.53 10.71 -5.67
C LEU A 130 -4.67 11.28 -6.80
N ILE A 131 -4.47 12.60 -6.74
CA ILE A 131 -3.39 13.29 -7.44
C ILE A 131 -2.38 13.68 -6.37
N GLU A 132 -1.13 13.28 -6.53
CA GLU A 132 -0.04 13.55 -5.60
C GLU A 132 1.06 14.37 -6.26
N GLN A 133 1.59 15.35 -5.55
CA GLN A 133 2.79 16.05 -5.97
C GLN A 133 3.97 15.06 -6.00
N ALA A 134 4.76 15.09 -7.07
CA ALA A 134 5.95 14.24 -7.15
C ALA A 134 6.91 14.52 -5.99
N VAL A 135 7.28 13.46 -5.29
CA VAL A 135 8.34 13.47 -4.27
C VAL A 135 9.65 13.11 -4.96
N SER A 136 10.68 13.94 -4.79
CA SER A 136 12.00 13.68 -5.36
C SER A 136 12.81 12.71 -4.51
N GLY A 137 13.80 12.07 -5.14
CA GLY A 137 14.68 11.10 -4.50
C GLY A 137 14.52 9.71 -5.10
N CYS A 138 14.78 8.70 -4.28
CA CYS A 138 14.60 7.28 -4.61
C CYS A 138 13.65 6.65 -3.60
N GLU A 139 13.10 5.48 -3.94
CA GLU A 139 12.23 4.75 -3.03
C GLU A 139 13.09 3.91 -2.08
N VAL A 140 12.73 3.91 -0.79
CA VAL A 140 13.33 3.04 0.22
C VAL A 140 12.21 2.35 0.98
N GLY A 141 12.34 1.04 1.18
CA GLY A 141 11.39 0.22 1.91
C GLY A 141 12.02 -0.40 3.14
N CYS A 142 11.16 -0.81 4.08
CA CYS A 142 11.58 -1.48 5.30
C CYS A 142 10.46 -2.45 5.72
N ALA A 143 10.76 -3.75 5.66
CA ALA A 143 9.87 -4.77 6.19
C ALA A 143 9.87 -4.70 7.72
N VAL A 144 8.68 -4.68 8.32
CA VAL A 144 8.46 -4.65 9.77
C VAL A 144 7.70 -5.90 10.17
N LEU A 145 8.13 -6.55 11.25
CA LEU A 145 7.49 -7.70 11.86
C LEU A 145 7.29 -7.46 13.35
N GLY A 146 6.12 -7.80 13.87
CA GLY A 146 5.87 -7.89 15.31
C GLY A 146 4.66 -7.11 15.78
N ASN A 147 4.54 -6.98 17.11
CA ASN A 147 3.36 -6.43 17.75
C ASN A 147 3.75 -5.28 18.68
N SER A 148 3.13 -4.11 18.49
CA SER A 148 3.18 -2.93 19.38
C SER A 148 4.59 -2.55 19.88
N ALA A 149 5.06 -3.19 20.96
CA ALA A 149 6.29 -2.85 21.66
C ALA A 149 7.55 -3.51 21.06
N ALA A 150 7.44 -4.71 20.49
CA ALA A 150 8.58 -5.47 19.97
C ALA A 150 8.50 -5.58 18.45
N LEU A 151 9.21 -4.68 17.76
CA LEU A 151 9.30 -4.67 16.31
C LEU A 151 10.69 -5.08 15.85
N VAL A 152 10.73 -6.09 14.98
CA VAL A 152 11.90 -6.49 14.20
C VAL A 152 11.79 -5.84 12.82
N VAL A 153 12.92 -5.41 12.27
CA VAL A 153 12.99 -4.81 10.93
C VAL A 153 13.99 -5.55 10.08
N GLY A 154 13.68 -5.71 8.79
CA GLY A 154 14.61 -6.23 7.80
C GLY A 154 15.68 -5.20 7.41
N GLU A 155 16.61 -5.63 6.55
CA GLU A 155 17.46 -4.69 5.83
C GLU A 155 16.60 -3.74 4.98
N VAL A 156 17.00 -2.48 4.93
CA VAL A 156 16.36 -1.48 4.07
C VAL A 156 16.67 -1.83 2.62
N ASP A 157 15.67 -1.82 1.75
CA ASP A 157 15.86 -1.90 0.30
C ASP A 157 15.82 -0.50 -0.33
N GLN A 158 16.38 -0.37 -1.53
CA GLN A 158 16.36 0.87 -2.30
C GLN A 158 16.01 0.57 -3.75
N ILE A 159 15.06 1.32 -4.30
CA ILE A 159 14.67 1.25 -5.71
C ILE A 159 15.14 2.51 -6.42
N ARG A 160 15.94 2.35 -7.47
CA ARG A 160 16.33 3.41 -8.40
C ARG A 160 15.66 3.17 -9.75
N LEU A 161 15.03 4.21 -10.27
CA LEU A 161 14.33 4.17 -11.55
C LEU A 161 15.14 4.90 -12.62
N GLN A 162 15.34 4.27 -13.78
CA GLN A 162 15.90 4.97 -14.94
C GLN A 162 14.87 5.91 -15.60
N TYR A 163 13.59 5.52 -15.57
CA TYR A 163 12.46 6.32 -16.04
C TYR A 163 11.16 5.77 -15.45
N GLY A 164 10.05 6.48 -15.64
CA GLY A 164 8.72 5.99 -15.29
C GLY A 164 8.49 5.80 -13.79
N ILE A 165 7.89 4.66 -13.43
CA ILE A 165 7.50 4.29 -12.06
C ILE A 165 7.89 2.84 -11.77
N PHE A 166 8.01 2.46 -10.51
CA PHE A 166 8.13 1.05 -10.12
C PHE A 166 6.80 0.31 -10.36
N ARG A 167 6.83 -0.78 -11.14
CA ARG A 167 5.63 -1.52 -11.54
C ARG A 167 5.91 -2.98 -11.91
N ILE A 168 6.84 -3.63 -11.18
CA ILE A 168 7.36 -4.95 -11.55
C ILE A 168 6.27 -5.96 -11.96
N HIS A 169 5.17 -6.08 -11.20
CA HIS A 169 4.09 -7.04 -11.51
C HIS A 169 3.27 -6.72 -12.78
N GLN A 170 3.49 -5.57 -13.41
CA GLN A 170 2.89 -5.16 -14.69
C GLN A 170 3.85 -5.37 -15.87
N GLU A 171 5.09 -5.78 -15.60
CA GLU A 171 6.11 -6.00 -16.61
C GLU A 171 6.02 -7.42 -17.19
N VAL A 172 6.66 -7.64 -18.34
CA VAL A 172 6.72 -8.94 -18.99
C VAL A 172 7.79 -9.79 -18.30
N GLU A 173 7.45 -11.01 -17.90
CA GLU A 173 8.36 -11.94 -17.19
C GLU A 173 9.07 -11.30 -15.97
N PRO A 174 8.31 -10.76 -14.99
CA PRO A 174 8.86 -10.00 -13.86
C PRO A 174 9.88 -10.77 -13.01
N GLU A 175 9.82 -12.10 -13.00
CA GLU A 175 10.79 -12.99 -12.37
C GLU A 175 12.21 -12.90 -12.96
N LYS A 176 12.37 -12.35 -14.19
CA LYS A 176 13.67 -12.14 -14.84
C LYS A 176 14.29 -10.79 -14.55
N GLY A 177 13.57 -9.90 -13.85
CA GLY A 177 14.02 -8.55 -13.52
C GLY A 177 13.10 -7.47 -14.08
N SER A 178 13.30 -6.22 -13.61
CA SER A 178 12.59 -5.05 -14.14
C SER A 178 13.38 -4.41 -15.28
N GLU A 179 12.67 -3.96 -16.29
CA GLU A 179 13.19 -3.19 -17.42
C GLU A 179 13.56 -1.75 -17.02
N ASN A 180 13.02 -1.21 -15.92
CA ASN A 180 13.25 0.19 -15.54
C ASN A 180 13.62 0.45 -14.08
N ALA A 181 13.65 -0.58 -13.23
CA ALA A 181 13.95 -0.47 -11.82
C ALA A 181 15.12 -1.37 -11.41
N VAL A 182 16.02 -0.83 -10.59
CA VAL A 182 17.06 -1.61 -9.91
C VAL A 182 16.77 -1.58 -8.42
N ILE A 183 16.67 -2.76 -7.81
CA ILE A 183 16.48 -2.94 -6.36
C ILE A 183 17.82 -3.35 -5.75
N THR A 184 18.22 -2.69 -4.67
CA THR A 184 19.46 -2.99 -3.94
C THR A 184 19.16 -3.27 -2.46
N VAL A 185 19.67 -4.39 -1.95
CA VAL A 185 19.52 -4.82 -0.56
C VAL A 185 20.86 -5.32 -0.01
N PRO A 186 21.39 -4.75 1.10
CA PRO A 186 20.92 -3.53 1.75
C PRO A 186 20.99 -2.32 0.83
N ALA A 187 20.17 -1.31 1.07
CA ALA A 187 20.22 -0.03 0.39
C ALA A 187 21.64 0.56 0.44
N ASP A 188 22.09 1.11 -0.69
CA ASP A 188 23.39 1.79 -0.83
C ASP A 188 23.35 3.17 -0.15
N LEU A 189 23.32 3.13 1.18
CA LEU A 189 23.21 4.25 2.10
C LEU A 189 24.06 3.95 3.33
N SER A 190 24.45 5.00 4.07
CA SER A 190 25.17 4.82 5.33
C SER A 190 24.37 3.98 6.33
N ALA A 191 25.05 3.29 7.25
CA ALA A 191 24.38 2.54 8.31
C ALA A 191 23.49 3.45 9.19
N GLU A 192 23.90 4.70 9.39
CA GLU A 192 23.13 5.72 10.09
C GLU A 192 21.81 6.03 9.35
N GLU A 193 21.87 6.26 8.04
CA GLU A 193 20.67 6.54 7.24
C GLU A 193 19.72 5.35 7.17
N ARG A 194 20.24 4.11 7.01
CA ARG A 194 19.43 2.89 7.08
C ARG A 194 18.75 2.75 8.45
N GLY A 195 19.48 3.01 9.54
CA GLY A 195 18.91 3.04 10.89
C GLY A 195 17.80 4.08 11.04
N ARG A 196 17.97 5.28 10.48
CA ARG A 196 16.95 6.32 10.49
C ARG A 196 15.69 5.92 9.71
N ILE A 197 15.85 5.24 8.57
CA ILE A 197 14.73 4.71 7.78
C ILE A 197 13.97 3.64 8.57
N GLN A 198 14.69 2.71 9.21
CA GLN A 198 14.10 1.67 10.05
C GLN A 198 13.31 2.26 11.24
N GLU A 199 13.86 3.26 11.94
CA GLU A 199 13.14 3.91 13.04
C GLU A 199 11.92 4.71 12.56
N THR A 200 12.01 5.33 11.37
CA THR A 200 10.87 5.99 10.74
C THR A 200 9.78 4.99 10.37
N ALA A 201 10.14 3.82 9.81
CA ALA A 201 9.21 2.75 9.48
C ALA A 201 8.51 2.21 10.73
N LYS A 202 9.24 1.98 11.83
CA LYS A 202 8.65 1.61 13.13
C LYS A 202 7.68 2.68 13.65
N LYS A 203 8.01 3.97 13.52
CA LYS A 203 7.12 5.07 13.91
C LYS A 203 5.84 5.08 13.08
N ILE A 204 5.95 4.92 11.75
CA ILE A 204 4.80 4.82 10.84
C ILE A 204 3.93 3.62 11.24
N TYR A 205 4.52 2.44 11.39
CA TYR A 205 3.83 1.20 11.74
C TYR A 205 3.02 1.35 13.05
N LYS A 206 3.63 1.93 14.08
CA LYS A 206 2.96 2.22 15.36
C LYS A 206 1.85 3.27 15.22
N ALA A 207 2.10 4.35 14.46
CA ALA A 207 1.12 5.41 14.26
C ALA A 207 -0.13 4.95 13.52
N LEU A 208 0.02 3.99 12.61
CA LEU A 208 -1.08 3.38 11.86
C LEU A 208 -1.76 2.23 12.61
N GLY A 209 -1.23 1.83 13.77
CA GLY A 209 -1.78 0.74 14.59
C GLY A 209 -1.58 -0.65 14.00
N CYS A 210 -0.54 -0.84 13.17
CA CYS A 210 -0.27 -2.13 12.54
C CYS A 210 0.19 -3.20 13.56
N ARG A 211 0.03 -4.47 13.18
CA ARG A 211 0.47 -5.68 13.92
C ARG A 211 0.74 -6.84 12.96
N GLY A 212 1.45 -7.86 13.45
CA GLY A 212 1.95 -8.98 12.65
C GLY A 212 3.43 -8.82 12.35
#